data_AF-A0A7W1XBE0-F1
#
_entry.id   AF-A0A7W1XBE0-F1
#
_cell.length_a   1.000
_cell.length_b   1.000
_cell.length_c   1.000
_cell.angle_alpha   90.00
_cell.angle_beta   90.00
_cell.angle_gamma   90.00
#
_symmetry.space_group_name_H-M   'P 1'
#
loop_
_entity.id
_entity.type
_entity.pdbx_description
1 polymer ?
#
loop_
_entity_poly.entity_id
_entity_poly.type
_entity_poly.pdbx_seq_one_letter_code
_entity_poly.pdbx_strand_id
1 'polypeptide(L)'
;MKKLSAESKAVPKRKLRAAQGTVANPTGVYTSDDGGRYYVRQIGNTIWWAGLGNGGTGDNFTNVFRGTRTGNVVSGTWVDVPRGTNTGSGTLSFQISLDPTTQRVTFTRRSATGGFGATFWQFDIPQGLRRPARRRVKRKR
;
A
#
# COMPACT_ATOMS: atom_id res chain seq x y z
N MET A 1 6.14 33.97 -47.05
CA MET A 1 6.60 32.89 -46.16
C MET A 1 6.34 33.30 -44.71
N LYS A 2 5.42 32.63 -44.00
CA LYS A 2 5.10 32.94 -42.59
C LYS A 2 5.99 32.08 -41.68
N LYS A 3 6.84 32.72 -40.86
CA LYS A 3 7.53 32.03 -39.75
C LYS A 3 6.55 31.89 -38.58
N LEU A 4 6.21 30.66 -38.22
CA LEU A 4 5.52 30.33 -36.98
C LEU A 4 6.57 30.21 -35.87
N SER A 5 6.55 31.13 -34.90
CA SER A 5 7.30 31.02 -33.66
C SER A 5 6.48 30.17 -32.68
N ALA A 6 7.01 29.03 -32.25
CA ALA A 6 6.44 28.25 -31.17
C ALA A 6 6.96 28.80 -29.84
N GLU A 7 6.12 29.55 -29.12
CA GLU A 7 6.38 29.89 -27.71
C GLU A 7 6.35 28.61 -26.87
N SER A 8 7.51 28.23 -26.33
CA SER A 8 7.58 27.22 -25.28
C SER A 8 6.98 27.80 -23.99
N LYS A 9 5.70 27.51 -23.75
CA LYS A 9 5.08 27.83 -22.45
C LYS A 9 5.77 27.01 -21.37
N ALA A 10 6.72 27.65 -20.67
CA ALA A 10 7.31 27.11 -19.46
C ALA A 10 6.18 26.79 -18.46
N VAL A 11 6.11 25.53 -18.05
CA VAL A 11 5.16 25.07 -17.04
C VAL A 11 5.37 25.90 -15.76
N PRO A 12 4.32 26.51 -15.16
CA PRO A 12 4.48 27.37 -14.00
C PRO A 12 5.17 26.62 -12.85
N LYS A 13 6.19 27.23 -12.23
CA LYS A 13 6.99 26.66 -11.12
C LYS A 13 6.17 26.09 -9.95
N ARG A 14 4.89 26.48 -9.83
CA ARG A 14 3.92 25.93 -8.87
C ARG A 14 3.52 24.47 -9.14
N LYS A 15 3.68 23.97 -10.37
CA LYS A 15 3.45 22.55 -10.73
C LYS A 15 4.67 21.64 -10.50
N LEU A 16 5.87 22.20 -10.31
CA LEU A 16 7.09 21.41 -10.07
C LEU A 16 7.28 21.00 -8.59
N ARG A 17 6.56 21.61 -7.65
CA ARG A 17 6.58 21.21 -6.23
C ARG A 17 5.69 20.01 -5.88
N ALA A 18 4.86 19.53 -6.81
CA ALA A 18 4.00 18.37 -6.60
C ALA A 18 4.64 17.03 -7.00
N ALA A 19 5.83 17.05 -7.62
CA ALA A 19 6.51 15.85 -8.13
C ALA A 19 7.64 15.32 -7.22
N GLN A 20 8.05 16.09 -6.21
CA GLN A 20 8.86 15.63 -5.08
C GLN A 20 8.13 16.00 -3.79
N GLY A 21 7.62 15.01 -3.05
CA GLY A 21 7.38 15.17 -1.61
C GLY A 21 5.97 14.96 -1.06
N THR A 22 4.97 14.51 -1.84
CA THR A 22 3.78 13.92 -1.20
C THR A 22 4.11 12.49 -0.81
N VAL A 23 4.66 12.36 0.40
CA VAL A 23 4.84 11.09 1.09
C VAL A 23 3.50 10.35 1.07
N ALA A 24 3.40 9.25 0.33
CA ALA A 24 2.13 8.56 0.11
C ALA A 24 1.46 8.19 1.45
N ASN A 25 0.16 8.49 1.58
CA ASN A 25 -0.62 8.15 2.76
C ASN A 25 -0.86 6.63 2.80
N PRO A 26 -0.35 5.89 3.79
CA PRO A 26 -0.44 4.44 3.85
C PRO A 26 -1.67 3.97 4.66
N THR A 27 -2.52 4.90 5.12
CA THR A 27 -3.76 4.52 5.81
C THR A 27 -4.73 3.90 4.82
N GLY A 28 -5.16 2.67 5.08
CA GLY A 28 -6.07 1.95 4.21
C GLY A 28 -6.11 0.46 4.48
N VAL A 29 -6.76 -0.28 3.57
CA VAL A 29 -6.82 -1.74 3.60
C VAL A 29 -5.93 -2.26 2.49
N TYR A 30 -5.19 -3.31 2.77
CA TYR A 30 -4.23 -3.92 1.86
C TYR A 30 -4.46 -5.41 1.76
N THR A 31 -4.30 -5.95 0.56
CA THR A 31 -4.12 -7.39 0.34
C THR A 31 -2.65 -7.69 0.19
N SER A 32 -2.25 -8.89 0.57
CA SER A 32 -0.86 -9.32 0.62
C SER A 32 -0.64 -10.65 -0.08
N ASP A 33 0.60 -10.92 -0.45
CA ASP A 33 1.05 -12.14 -1.12
C ASP A 33 1.08 -13.39 -0.21
N ASP A 34 0.99 -13.21 1.10
CA ASP A 34 0.76 -14.28 2.10
C ASP A 34 -0.73 -14.67 2.25
N GLY A 35 -1.60 -14.14 1.38
CA GLY A 35 -3.04 -14.33 1.46
C GLY A 35 -3.73 -13.54 2.57
N GLY A 36 -3.03 -12.62 3.25
CA GLY A 36 -3.58 -11.79 4.30
C GLY A 36 -4.27 -10.52 3.83
N ARG A 37 -5.18 -10.01 4.66
CA ARG A 37 -5.75 -8.67 4.59
C ARG A 37 -5.29 -7.84 5.78
N TYR A 38 -4.76 -6.64 5.50
CA TYR A 38 -4.10 -5.78 6.48
C TYR A 38 -4.81 -4.43 6.57
N TYR A 39 -5.13 -4.00 7.79
CA TYR A 39 -5.83 -2.77 8.11
C TYR A 39 -4.84 -1.79 8.73
N VAL A 40 -4.43 -0.79 7.96
CA VAL A 40 -3.27 0.05 8.27
C VAL A 40 -3.72 1.45 8.63
N ARG A 41 -3.17 1.99 9.72
CA ARG A 41 -3.45 3.36 10.18
C ARG A 41 -2.16 4.09 10.52
N GLN A 42 -1.99 5.27 9.93
CA GLN A 42 -0.94 6.21 10.33
C GLN A 42 -1.48 7.26 11.31
N ILE A 43 -0.74 7.51 12.39
CA ILE A 43 -0.93 8.63 13.32
C ILE A 43 0.44 9.29 13.54
N GLY A 44 0.61 10.52 13.06
CA GLY A 44 1.93 11.16 12.99
C GLY A 44 2.91 10.29 12.20
N ASN A 45 4.05 9.93 12.82
CA ASN A 45 5.03 9.00 12.27
C ASN A 45 4.82 7.55 12.71
N THR A 46 3.82 7.24 13.53
CA THR A 46 3.54 5.86 13.95
C THR A 46 2.59 5.19 12.96
N ILE A 47 2.93 3.97 12.58
CA ILE A 47 2.08 3.06 11.81
C ILE A 47 1.62 1.95 12.72
N TRP A 48 0.31 1.71 12.69
CA TRP A 48 -0.33 0.55 13.28
C TRP A 48 -0.94 -0.30 12.17
N TRP A 49 -0.97 -1.61 12.37
CA TRP A 49 -1.90 -2.46 11.63
C TRP A 49 -2.52 -3.56 12.46
N ALA A 50 -3.60 -4.12 11.92
CA ALA A 50 -4.03 -5.50 12.16
C ALA A 50 -3.94 -6.28 10.84
N GLY A 51 -3.28 -7.43 10.84
CA GLY A 51 -3.19 -8.36 9.72
C GLY A 51 -3.97 -9.63 10.00
N LEU A 52 -4.84 -10.04 9.08
CA LEU A 52 -5.65 -11.25 9.20
C LEU A 52 -5.39 -12.13 7.98
N GLY A 53 -4.96 -13.37 8.19
CA GLY A 53 -4.74 -14.32 7.11
C GLY A 53 -6.02 -14.84 6.46
N ASN A 54 -5.87 -15.74 5.47
CA ASN A 54 -6.97 -16.39 4.75
C ASN A 54 -8.00 -15.41 4.17
N GLY A 55 -7.52 -14.35 3.53
CA GLY A 55 -8.37 -13.33 2.91
C GLY A 55 -9.06 -12.39 3.90
N GLY A 56 -8.70 -12.46 5.19
CA GLY A 56 -9.23 -11.61 6.26
C GLY A 56 -10.10 -12.32 7.29
N THR A 57 -10.20 -13.64 7.26
CA THR A 57 -10.87 -14.42 8.32
C THR A 57 -10.02 -14.48 9.59
N GLY A 58 -8.70 -14.60 9.43
CA GLY A 58 -7.71 -14.59 10.51
C GLY A 58 -7.54 -15.92 11.26
N ASP A 59 -8.00 -17.03 10.68
CA ASP A 59 -8.01 -18.38 11.27
C ASP A 59 -6.64 -19.08 11.24
N ASN A 60 -5.76 -18.78 10.27
CA ASN A 60 -4.37 -19.26 10.28
C ASN A 60 -3.45 -18.33 11.08
N PHE A 61 -3.48 -17.03 10.81
CA PHE A 61 -2.78 -16.01 11.58
C PHE A 61 -3.65 -14.78 11.77
N THR A 62 -3.46 -14.11 12.89
CA THR A 62 -3.89 -12.74 13.11
C THR A 62 -2.76 -12.03 13.82
N ASN A 63 -2.22 -10.95 13.26
CA ASN A 63 -1.14 -10.19 13.90
C ASN A 63 -1.48 -8.72 14.06
N VAL A 64 -0.79 -8.09 15.00
CA VAL A 64 -0.74 -6.63 15.13
C VAL A 64 0.69 -6.17 14.88
N PHE A 65 0.84 -4.95 14.37
CA PHE A 65 2.12 -4.30 14.17
C PHE A 65 2.08 -2.89 14.70
N ARG A 66 3.21 -2.46 15.26
CA ARG A 66 3.51 -1.07 15.56
C ARG A 66 4.90 -0.73 15.06
N GLY A 67 5.03 0.33 14.28
CA GLY A 67 6.31 0.81 13.79
C GLY A 67 6.37 2.30 13.59
N THR A 68 7.58 2.80 13.33
CA THR A 68 7.86 4.20 13.07
C THR A 68 8.24 4.38 11.61
N ARG A 69 7.65 5.41 10.99
CA ARG A 69 7.90 5.83 9.62
C ARG A 69 8.96 6.93 9.56
N THR A 70 10.01 6.68 8.80
CA THR A 70 11.05 7.65 8.42
C THR A 70 11.12 7.73 6.90
N GLY A 71 10.66 8.85 6.34
CA GLY A 71 10.51 9.00 4.89
C GLY A 71 9.51 7.98 4.33
N ASN A 72 9.99 7.10 3.44
CA ASN A 72 9.21 6.03 2.85
C ASN A 72 9.46 4.65 3.50
N VAL A 73 10.26 4.56 4.55
CA VAL A 73 10.53 3.30 5.24
C VAL A 73 9.78 3.27 6.57
N VAL A 74 9.22 2.11 6.90
CA VAL A 74 8.61 1.83 8.20
C VAL A 74 9.37 0.67 8.84
N SER A 75 9.73 0.81 10.10
CA SER A 75 10.37 -0.26 10.89
C SER A 75 9.69 -0.39 12.24
N GLY A 76 9.45 -1.62 12.69
CA GLY A 76 8.71 -1.88 13.91
C GLY A 76 8.71 -3.34 14.34
N THR A 77 7.76 -3.67 15.20
CA THR A 77 7.55 -5.01 15.76
C THR A 77 6.17 -5.52 15.41
N TRP A 78 6.07 -6.83 15.22
CA TRP A 78 4.82 -7.52 14.98
C TRP A 78 4.69 -8.71 15.94
N VAL A 79 3.43 -9.09 16.22
CA VAL A 79 3.11 -10.25 17.04
C VAL A 79 1.79 -10.85 16.60
N ASP A 80 1.73 -12.18 16.49
CA ASP A 80 0.48 -12.92 16.34
C ASP A 80 -0.32 -12.89 17.65
N VAL A 81 -1.61 -12.67 17.55
CA VAL A 81 -2.58 -12.65 18.66
C VAL A 81 -3.50 -13.87 18.54
N PRO A 82 -4.11 -14.35 19.65
CA PRO A 82 -4.77 -15.67 19.72
C PRO A 82 -6.16 -15.69 19.06
N ARG A 83 -6.21 -15.34 17.78
CA ARG A 83 -7.36 -15.53 16.88
C ARG A 83 -7.08 -16.62 15.84
N GLY A 84 -5.84 -16.70 15.36
CA GLY A 84 -5.38 -17.78 14.48
C GLY A 84 -4.54 -18.81 15.24
N THR A 85 -4.03 -19.81 14.52
CA THR A 85 -3.17 -20.86 15.08
C THR A 85 -1.71 -20.44 15.24
N ASN A 86 -1.25 -19.45 14.49
CA ASN A 86 0.13 -18.97 14.57
C ASN A 86 0.36 -18.15 15.85
N THR A 87 1.58 -18.22 16.38
CA THR A 87 2.01 -17.55 17.61
C THR A 87 3.38 -16.86 17.45
N GLY A 88 3.71 -16.43 16.23
CA GLY A 88 4.99 -15.81 15.90
C GLY A 88 5.09 -14.37 16.40
N SER A 89 6.32 -13.87 16.48
CA SER A 89 6.61 -12.46 16.72
C SER A 89 8.00 -12.09 16.24
N GLY A 90 8.23 -10.81 15.97
CA GLY A 90 9.54 -10.35 15.54
C GLY A 90 9.57 -8.90 15.13
N THR A 91 10.62 -8.55 14.39
CA THR A 91 10.76 -7.24 13.78
C THR A 91 10.36 -7.30 12.31
N LEU A 92 9.92 -6.17 11.78
CA LEU A 92 9.58 -6.00 10.38
C LEU A 92 9.99 -4.61 9.92
N SER A 93 10.62 -4.53 8.76
CA SER A 93 10.84 -3.30 8.01
C SER A 93 10.29 -3.43 6.60
N PHE A 94 9.59 -2.40 6.12
CA PHE A 94 9.06 -2.34 4.77
C PHE A 94 9.16 -0.93 4.19
N GLN A 95 9.17 -0.86 2.86
CA GLN A 95 9.19 0.38 2.10
C GLN A 95 7.81 0.66 1.50
N ILE A 96 7.37 1.90 1.61
CA ILE A 96 6.16 2.44 1.01
C ILE A 96 6.52 3.00 -0.37
N SER A 97 5.76 2.62 -1.38
CA SER A 97 5.88 3.11 -2.74
C SER A 97 4.52 3.56 -3.27
N LEU A 98 4.55 4.51 -4.22
CA LEU A 98 3.38 4.89 -5.00
C LEU A 98 3.64 4.42 -6.43
N ASP A 99 2.78 3.54 -6.93
CA ASP A 99 2.86 3.09 -8.32
C ASP A 99 2.55 4.29 -9.24
N PRO A 100 3.48 4.69 -10.14
CA PRO A 100 3.29 5.86 -10.99
C PRO A 100 2.15 5.68 -12.01
N THR A 101 1.82 4.44 -12.36
CA THR A 101 0.81 4.06 -13.34
C THR A 101 -0.56 3.95 -12.69
N THR A 102 -0.66 3.17 -11.61
CA THR A 102 -1.95 2.88 -10.96
C THR A 102 -2.30 3.88 -9.87
N GLN A 103 -1.35 4.72 -9.45
CA GLN A 103 -1.47 5.64 -8.32
C GLN A 103 -1.88 4.93 -7.02
N ARG A 104 -1.60 3.63 -6.92
CA ARG A 104 -1.86 2.83 -5.73
C ARG A 104 -0.65 2.81 -4.83
N VAL A 105 -0.91 2.84 -3.53
CA VAL A 105 0.12 2.64 -2.52
C VAL A 105 0.44 1.15 -2.45
N THR A 106 1.72 0.81 -2.44
CA THR A 106 2.21 -0.55 -2.22
C THR A 106 3.25 -0.55 -1.11
N PHE A 107 3.39 -1.69 -0.44
CA PHE A 107 4.50 -1.94 0.46
C PHE A 107 5.35 -3.10 -0.05
N THR A 108 6.66 -3.01 0.13
CA THR A 108 7.60 -4.09 -0.13
C THR A 108 8.44 -4.35 1.10
N ARG A 109 8.48 -5.59 1.56
CA ARG A 109 9.28 -5.99 2.72
C ARG A 109 10.76 -5.73 2.43
N ARG A 110 11.46 -5.16 3.41
CA ARG A 110 12.92 -4.99 3.40
C ARG A 110 13.62 -6.02 4.25
N SER A 111 13.11 -6.26 5.47
CA SER A 111 13.65 -7.27 6.39
C SER A 111 12.56 -7.73 7.36
N ALA A 112 12.69 -8.95 7.87
CA ALA A 112 11.85 -9.46 8.94
C ALA A 112 12.57 -10.54 9.75
N THR A 113 12.15 -10.71 11.00
CA THR A 113 12.48 -11.85 11.85
C THR A 113 11.20 -12.56 12.30
N GLY A 114 11.32 -13.71 12.96
CA GLY A 114 10.18 -14.41 13.55
C GLY A 114 9.30 -15.18 12.57
N GLY A 115 9.73 -15.37 11.32
CA GLY A 115 8.98 -16.12 10.32
C GLY A 115 7.83 -15.35 9.66
N PHE A 116 7.87 -14.01 9.66
CA PHE A 116 6.83 -13.19 9.05
C PHE A 116 6.63 -13.51 7.56
N GLY A 117 5.39 -13.81 7.16
CA GLY A 117 5.06 -14.35 5.84
C GLY A 117 5.09 -13.34 4.70
N ALA A 118 4.33 -12.25 4.83
CA ALA A 118 4.14 -11.28 3.75
C ALA A 118 5.45 -10.64 3.26
N THR A 119 5.56 -10.49 1.95
CA THR A 119 6.67 -9.78 1.28
C THR A 119 6.20 -8.58 0.47
N PHE A 120 4.93 -8.57 0.06
CA PHE A 120 4.36 -7.51 -0.76
C PHE A 120 2.90 -7.23 -0.39
N TRP A 121 2.54 -5.95 -0.32
CA TRP A 121 1.19 -5.48 -0.05
C TRP A 121 0.73 -4.52 -1.14
N GLN A 122 -0.51 -4.67 -1.55
CA GLN A 122 -1.16 -3.77 -2.49
C GLN A 122 -2.42 -3.18 -1.86
N PHE A 123 -2.58 -1.85 -1.99
CA PHE A 123 -3.79 -1.17 -1.54
C PHE A 123 -5.03 -1.81 -2.20
N ASP A 124 -5.95 -2.28 -1.37
CA ASP A 124 -7.23 -2.85 -1.79
C ASP A 124 -8.24 -1.71 -1.92
N ILE A 125 -8.82 -1.55 -3.11
CA ILE A 125 -9.98 -0.67 -3.27
C ILE A 125 -11.15 -1.41 -2.61
N PRO A 126 -11.87 -0.81 -1.65
CA PRO A 126 -13.02 -1.46 -1.01
C PRO A 126 -13.92 -2.12 -2.06
N GLN A 127 -14.33 -3.37 -1.86
CA GLN A 127 -15.03 -4.17 -2.88
C GLN A 127 -16.23 -3.42 -3.49
N GLY A 128 -16.95 -2.61 -2.70
CA GLY A 128 -18.07 -1.79 -3.17
C GLY A 128 -17.71 -0.60 -4.10
N LEU A 129 -16.43 -0.20 -4.16
CA LEU A 129 -15.91 0.84 -5.05
C LEU A 129 -15.12 0.28 -6.23
N ARG A 130 -14.98 -1.04 -6.33
CA ARG A 130 -14.39 -1.69 -7.50
C ARG A 130 -15.38 -1.50 -8.65
N ARG A 131 -15.08 -0.58 -9.57
CA ARG A 131 -15.87 -0.42 -10.79
C ARG A 131 -15.94 -1.80 -11.47
N PRO A 132 -17.14 -2.33 -11.78
CA PRO A 132 -17.25 -3.57 -12.51
C PRO A 132 -16.49 -3.43 -13.82
N ALA A 133 -15.77 -4.49 -14.21
CA ALA A 133 -15.10 -4.54 -15.50
C ALA A 133 -16.14 -4.15 -16.57
N ARG A 134 -15.85 -3.10 -17.36
CA ARG A 134 -16.75 -2.67 -18.44
C ARG A 134 -16.97 -3.87 -19.35
N ARG A 135 -18.15 -4.50 -19.27
CA ARG A 135 -18.54 -5.55 -20.20
C ARG A 135 -18.59 -4.90 -21.58
N ARG A 136 -17.66 -5.25 -22.47
CA ARG A 136 -17.74 -4.84 -23.87
C ARG A 136 -19.03 -5.43 -24.44
N VAL A 137 -20.08 -4.62 -24.54
CA VAL A 137 -21.28 -4.98 -25.30
C VAL A 137 -20.86 -4.99 -26.76
N LYS A 138 -20.70 -6.18 -27.35
CA LYS A 138 -20.60 -6.32 -28.80
C LYS A 138 -21.93 -5.84 -29.37
N ARG A 139 -21.94 -4.67 -30.03
CA ARG A 139 -23.06 -4.27 -30.89
C ARG A 139 -23.18 -5.32 -31.99
N LYS A 140 -24.30 -6.05 -32.01
CA LYS A 140 -24.67 -6.85 -33.19
C LYS A 140 -24.88 -5.85 -34.34
N ARG A 141 -24.20 -6.13 -35.46
CA ARG A 141 -24.46 -5.48 -36.74
C ARG A 141 -25.75 -6.02 -37.32
#